data_AF-A0A3D5BN72-F1
#
_entry.id   AF-A0A3D5BN72-F1
#
_cell.length_a   1.000
_cell.length_b   1.000
_cell.length_c   1.000
_cell.angle_alpha   90.00
_cell.angle_beta   90.00
_cell.angle_gamma   90.00
#
_symmetry.space_group_name_H-M   'P 1'
#
loop_
_entity.id
_entity.type
_entity.pdbx_description
1 polymer ?
#
loop_
_entity_poly.entity_id
_entity_poly.type
_entity_poly.pdbx_seq_one_letter_code
_entity_poly.pdbx_strand_id
1 'polypeptide(L)'
;MLEKMTPPVLQRVIQSTFLVLCLHTGWQFHRFVLWATGASEVFVPRPASVEAFLPIAALMGLRRLLQTGVWDMVHPAALAILLAAMVTALVLRKGFCGYVCPVGLISGLLNTLGRRLSLSRVPGPWAARLLSVPKYLALGFFVYTVFIGMDLAAIEEFAAGPYNYVADARMLRFFQSPSRTTLVALAALLVLGTVLRSFWCRYLCPYGALLGLLSWASPTSVHRDPATCVQCGRCTRACPGCIRVQDMERVLSPECLGCMRCQ
;
A
#
# COMPACT_ATOMS: atom_id res chain seq x y z
N MET A 1 -23.45 -4.15 19.74
CA MET A 1 -22.22 -3.33 19.51
C MET A 1 -22.07 -2.81 18.07
N LEU A 2 -22.77 -3.34 17.05
CA LEU A 2 -22.62 -2.91 15.64
C LEU A 2 -23.42 -1.65 15.24
N GLU A 3 -24.42 -1.23 16.03
CA GLU A 3 -25.41 -0.19 15.67
C GLU A 3 -24.91 1.27 15.75
N LYS A 4 -23.67 1.51 16.21
CA LYS A 4 -23.11 2.88 16.39
C LYS A 4 -21.76 3.10 15.72
N MET A 5 -21.34 2.21 14.82
CA MET A 5 -20.02 2.34 14.18
C MET A 5 -20.08 3.27 12.98
N THR A 6 -19.55 4.48 13.13
CA THR A 6 -19.37 5.40 12.00
C THR A 6 -18.28 4.88 11.06
N PRO A 7 -18.34 5.19 9.74
CA PRO A 7 -17.30 4.79 8.78
C PRO A 7 -15.85 5.05 9.20
N PRO A 8 -15.48 6.22 9.79
CA PRO A 8 -14.11 6.43 10.26
C PRO A 8 -13.72 5.56 11.45
N VAL A 9 -14.66 5.20 12.33
CA VAL A 9 -14.39 4.31 13.47
C VAL A 9 -14.17 2.88 12.97
N LEU A 10 -15.05 2.37 12.10
CA LEU A 10 -14.90 1.06 11.47
C LEU A 10 -13.54 0.94 10.76
N GLN A 11 -13.17 1.94 9.94
CA GLN A 11 -11.88 1.94 9.25
C GLN A 11 -10.71 1.88 10.23
N ARG A 12 -10.73 2.65 11.32
CA ARG A 12 -9.65 2.64 12.33
C ARG A 12 -9.55 1.31 13.07
N VAL A 13 -10.69 0.69 13.39
CA VAL A 13 -10.71 -0.63 14.03
C VAL A 13 -10.07 -1.65 13.10
N ILE A 14 -10.48 -1.72 11.83
CA ILE A 14 -9.90 -2.65 10.85
C ILE A 14 -8.39 -2.40 10.70
N GLN A 15 -7.98 -1.14 10.50
CA GLN A 15 -6.56 -0.78 10.36
C GLN A 15 -5.74 -1.17 11.61
N SER A 16 -6.28 -0.99 12.80
CA SER A 16 -5.59 -1.32 14.06
C SER A 16 -5.47 -2.83 14.23
N THR A 17 -6.52 -3.59 13.87
CA THR A 17 -6.48 -5.06 13.86
C THR A 17 -5.41 -5.57 12.89
N PHE A 18 -5.34 -5.03 11.67
CA PHE A 18 -4.30 -5.41 10.71
C PHE A 18 -2.91 -4.97 11.16
N LEU A 19 -2.75 -3.83 11.85
CA LEU A 19 -1.48 -3.46 12.44
C LEU A 19 -1.01 -4.48 13.49
N VAL A 20 -1.89 -4.89 14.40
CA VAL A 20 -1.58 -5.92 15.41
C VAL A 20 -1.21 -7.24 14.73
N LEU A 21 -1.94 -7.64 13.69
CA LEU A 21 -1.61 -8.81 12.88
C LEU A 21 -0.20 -8.68 12.26
N CYS A 22 0.11 -7.53 11.64
CA CYS A 22 1.42 -7.27 11.04
C CYS A 22 2.56 -7.28 12.07
N LEU A 23 2.33 -6.76 13.27
CA LEU A 23 3.32 -6.80 14.35
C LEU A 23 3.52 -8.24 14.85
N HIS A 24 2.44 -9.01 14.98
CA HIS A 24 2.50 -10.41 15.36
C HIS A 24 3.24 -11.26 14.31
N THR A 25 2.92 -11.08 13.03
CA THR A 25 3.60 -11.81 11.94
C THR A 25 5.06 -11.41 11.84
N GLY A 26 5.40 -10.13 12.03
CA GLY A 26 6.78 -9.66 12.10
C GLY A 26 7.56 -10.29 13.26
N TRP A 27 6.94 -10.42 14.43
CA TRP A 27 7.55 -11.09 15.58
C TRP A 27 7.77 -12.60 15.34
N GLN A 28 6.76 -13.30 14.80
CA GLN A 28 6.89 -14.71 14.40
C GLN A 28 8.01 -14.90 13.36
N PHE A 29 8.05 -14.01 12.36
CA PHE A 29 9.08 -14.05 11.32
C PHE A 29 10.47 -13.80 11.88
N HIS A 30 10.62 -12.87 12.84
CA HIS A 30 11.90 -12.65 13.51
C HIS A 30 12.38 -13.90 14.25
N ARG A 31 11.48 -14.61 14.96
CA ARG A 31 11.81 -15.88 15.62
C ARG A 31 12.19 -16.98 14.62
N PHE A 32 11.48 -17.07 13.50
CA PHE A 32 11.84 -17.96 12.40
C PHE A 32 13.26 -17.67 11.88
N VAL A 33 13.60 -16.39 11.67
CA VAL A 33 14.94 -16.00 11.20
C VAL A 33 16.02 -16.36 12.24
N LEU A 34 15.78 -16.13 13.55
CA LEU A 34 16.72 -16.53 14.60
C LEU A 34 16.98 -18.03 14.60
N TRP A 35 15.92 -18.85 14.44
CA TRP A 35 16.04 -20.29 14.31
C TRP A 35 16.81 -20.68 13.03
N ALA A 36 16.43 -20.12 11.89
CA ALA A 36 17.05 -20.42 10.60
C ALA A 36 18.55 -20.02 10.55
N THR A 37 18.97 -19.02 11.32
CA THR A 37 20.38 -18.61 11.43
C THR A 37 21.14 -19.34 12.54
N GLY A 38 20.51 -20.28 13.27
CA GLY A 38 21.13 -21.00 14.38
C GLY A 38 21.30 -20.19 15.67
N ALA A 39 20.65 -19.03 15.78
CA ALA A 39 20.67 -18.18 16.98
C ALA A 39 19.63 -18.59 18.03
N SER A 40 18.73 -19.52 17.70
CA SER A 40 17.70 -20.07 18.58
C SER A 40 17.45 -21.54 18.24
N GLU A 41 17.29 -22.39 19.25
CA GLU A 41 16.94 -23.81 19.06
C GLU A 41 15.44 -24.04 18.82
N VAL A 42 14.61 -23.05 19.17
CA VAL A 42 13.15 -23.16 19.06
C VAL A 42 12.69 -23.01 17.61
N PHE A 43 12.15 -24.08 17.03
CA PHE A 43 11.53 -24.06 15.71
C PHE A 43 10.26 -23.19 15.69
N VAL A 44 10.17 -22.30 14.72
CA VAL A 44 8.98 -21.50 14.42
C VAL A 44 8.74 -21.56 12.92
N PRO A 45 7.52 -21.90 12.43
CA PRO A 45 7.26 -21.95 11.01
C PRO A 45 7.32 -20.55 10.37
N ARG A 46 7.76 -20.47 9.11
CA ARG A 46 7.80 -19.21 8.34
C ARG A 46 6.36 -18.71 8.11
N PRO A 47 5.96 -17.53 8.63
CA PRO A 47 4.62 -17.00 8.41
C PRO A 47 4.43 -16.53 6.96
N ALA A 48 3.49 -17.12 6.23
CA ALA A 48 3.20 -16.78 4.84
C ALA A 48 2.83 -15.30 4.63
N SER A 49 2.22 -14.65 5.64
CA SER A 49 1.80 -13.25 5.56
C SER A 49 2.96 -12.25 5.40
N VAL A 50 4.22 -12.63 5.68
CA VAL A 50 5.39 -11.76 5.49
C VAL A 50 5.59 -11.40 4.01
N GLU A 51 5.12 -12.27 3.11
CA GLU A 51 5.25 -12.09 1.67
C GLU A 51 4.42 -10.92 1.12
N ALA A 52 3.51 -10.36 1.93
CA ALA A 52 2.79 -9.13 1.61
C ALA A 52 3.72 -7.93 1.32
N PHE A 53 4.96 -7.98 1.82
CA PHE A 53 5.97 -6.94 1.64
C PHE A 53 6.94 -7.21 0.47
N LEU A 54 6.68 -8.25 -0.35
CA LEU A 54 7.49 -8.62 -1.53
C LEU A 54 6.75 -8.32 -2.85
N PRO A 55 6.50 -7.05 -3.21
CA PRO A 55 5.70 -6.70 -4.38
C PRO A 55 6.36 -7.06 -5.71
N ILE A 56 7.70 -7.10 -5.77
CA ILE A 56 8.44 -7.47 -6.98
C ILE A 56 8.29 -8.98 -7.25
N ALA A 57 8.47 -9.81 -6.22
CA ALA A 57 8.24 -11.26 -6.31
C ALA A 57 6.80 -11.55 -6.73
N ALA A 58 5.81 -10.87 -6.13
CA ALA A 58 4.42 -11.00 -6.53
C ALA A 58 4.16 -10.63 -8.00
N LEU A 59 4.80 -9.55 -8.50
CA LEU A 59 4.65 -9.10 -9.89
C LEU A 59 5.29 -10.09 -10.89
N MET A 60 6.44 -10.66 -10.55
CA MET A 60 7.11 -11.69 -11.35
C MET A 60 6.29 -12.98 -11.35
N GLY A 61 5.78 -13.40 -10.19
CA GLY A 61 4.85 -14.52 -10.05
C GLY A 61 3.58 -14.32 -10.88
N LEU A 62 3.05 -13.09 -10.95
CA LEU A 62 1.90 -12.77 -11.79
C LEU A 62 2.22 -12.93 -13.28
N ARG A 63 3.37 -12.42 -13.76
CA ARG A 63 3.78 -12.61 -15.16
C ARG A 63 3.94 -14.09 -15.49
N ARG A 64 4.60 -14.85 -14.63
CA ARG A 64 4.79 -16.30 -14.80
C ARG A 64 3.45 -17.03 -14.87
N LEU A 65 2.52 -16.72 -13.96
CA LEU A 65 1.16 -17.26 -13.98
C LEU A 65 0.44 -16.96 -15.29
N LEU A 66 0.53 -15.73 -15.80
CA LEU A 66 -0.11 -15.33 -17.06
C LEU A 66 0.47 -16.06 -18.30
N GLN A 67 1.77 -16.37 -18.29
CA GLN A 67 2.43 -17.00 -19.45
C GLN A 67 2.39 -18.53 -19.43
N THR A 68 2.47 -19.14 -18.25
CA THR A 68 2.63 -20.59 -18.09
C THR A 68 1.41 -21.28 -17.46
N GLY A 69 0.53 -20.51 -16.83
CA GLY A 69 -0.55 -21.05 -16.00
C GLY A 69 -0.06 -21.63 -14.65
N VAL A 70 1.24 -21.56 -14.36
CA VAL A 70 1.83 -22.15 -13.15
C VAL A 70 1.84 -21.13 -12.00
N TRP A 71 1.38 -21.57 -10.83
CA TRP A 71 1.41 -20.77 -9.60
C TRP A 71 2.83 -20.65 -9.04
N ASP A 72 3.15 -19.51 -8.43
CA ASP A 72 4.45 -19.32 -7.77
C ASP A 72 4.53 -20.16 -6.49
N MET A 73 5.40 -21.16 -6.49
CA MET A 73 5.62 -22.06 -5.35
C MET A 73 6.65 -21.52 -4.35
N VAL A 74 7.44 -20.51 -4.73
CA VAL A 74 8.45 -19.91 -3.84
C VAL A 74 7.79 -18.89 -2.93
N HIS A 75 6.97 -18.01 -3.50
CA HIS A 75 6.21 -16.99 -2.77
C HIS A 75 4.71 -17.02 -3.12
N PRO A 76 4.00 -18.12 -2.77
CA PRO A 76 2.60 -18.28 -3.14
C PRO A 76 1.68 -17.23 -2.49
N ALA A 77 2.02 -16.76 -1.28
CA ALA A 77 1.22 -15.77 -0.58
C ALA A 77 1.44 -14.36 -1.14
N ALA A 78 2.64 -14.03 -1.63
CA ALA A 78 2.90 -12.76 -2.32
C ALA A 78 1.93 -12.57 -3.51
N LEU A 79 1.83 -13.60 -4.36
CA LEU A 79 0.95 -13.61 -5.53
C LEU A 79 -0.52 -13.54 -5.13
N ALA A 80 -0.95 -14.35 -4.16
CA ALA A 80 -2.33 -14.34 -3.66
C ALA A 80 -2.74 -12.96 -3.12
N ILE A 81 -1.87 -12.31 -2.35
CA ILE A 81 -2.13 -10.99 -1.75
C ILE A 81 -2.18 -9.90 -2.82
N LEU A 82 -1.28 -9.94 -3.82
CA LEU A 82 -1.32 -9.02 -4.96
C LEU A 82 -2.64 -9.15 -5.72
N LEU A 83 -3.05 -10.38 -6.06
CA LEU A 83 -4.31 -10.64 -6.75
C LEU A 83 -5.51 -10.16 -5.91
N ALA A 84 -5.53 -10.46 -4.62
CA ALA A 84 -6.58 -10.01 -3.71
C ALA A 84 -6.65 -8.47 -3.66
N ALA A 85 -5.51 -7.78 -3.63
CA ALA A 85 -5.47 -6.33 -3.65
C ALA A 85 -5.91 -5.74 -5.00
N MET A 86 -5.58 -6.38 -6.13
CA MET A 86 -6.05 -6.00 -7.46
C MET A 86 -7.56 -6.18 -7.59
N VAL A 87 -8.11 -7.30 -7.14
CA VAL A 87 -9.56 -7.55 -7.09
C VAL A 87 -10.25 -6.51 -6.19
N THR A 88 -9.67 -6.24 -5.01
CA THR A 88 -10.16 -5.17 -4.14
C THR A 88 -10.11 -3.81 -4.84
N ALA A 89 -9.07 -3.52 -5.62
CA ALA A 89 -8.96 -2.31 -6.43
C ALA A 89 -10.08 -2.18 -7.47
N LEU A 90 -10.43 -3.28 -8.12
CA LEU A 90 -11.49 -3.32 -9.11
C LEU A 90 -12.88 -3.21 -8.47
N VAL A 91 -13.13 -3.84 -7.32
CA VAL A 91 -14.48 -3.84 -6.71
C VAL A 91 -14.69 -2.66 -5.78
N LEU A 92 -13.71 -2.33 -4.95
CA LEU A 92 -13.79 -1.40 -3.81
C LEU A 92 -12.78 -0.23 -3.91
N ARG A 93 -12.28 0.06 -5.11
CA ARG A 93 -11.21 1.07 -5.33
C ARG A 93 -9.99 0.76 -4.47
N LYS A 94 -9.20 1.75 -4.05
CA LYS A 94 -8.06 1.54 -3.16
C LYS A 94 -8.43 1.11 -1.72
N GLY A 95 -9.50 0.33 -1.52
CA GLY A 95 -9.92 -0.22 -0.24
C GLY A 95 -8.81 -0.97 0.47
N PHE A 96 -7.97 -1.73 -0.24
CA PHE A 96 -6.81 -2.40 0.38
C PHE A 96 -5.88 -1.39 1.08
N CYS A 97 -5.51 -0.29 0.40
CA CYS A 97 -4.70 0.79 0.99
C CYS A 97 -5.44 1.53 2.11
N GLY A 98 -6.77 1.60 2.04
CA GLY A 98 -7.63 2.27 3.01
C GLY A 98 -7.87 1.49 4.29
N TYR A 99 -7.95 0.16 4.23
CA TYR A 99 -8.37 -0.69 5.36
C TYR A 99 -7.29 -1.67 5.83
N VAL A 100 -6.55 -2.28 4.90
CA VAL A 100 -5.64 -3.41 5.19
C VAL A 100 -4.20 -2.96 5.35
N CYS A 101 -3.75 -2.01 4.53
CA CYS A 101 -2.33 -1.62 4.49
C CYS A 101 -1.88 -0.88 5.77
N PRO A 102 -0.85 -1.37 6.50
CA PRO A 102 -0.35 -0.73 7.72
C PRO A 102 0.28 0.65 7.43
N VAL A 103 0.87 0.84 6.24
CA VAL A 103 1.39 2.14 5.80
C VAL A 103 0.26 3.17 5.61
N GLY A 104 -0.94 2.71 5.23
CA GLY A 104 -2.12 3.55 5.15
C GLY A 104 -2.53 4.10 6.52
N LEU A 105 -2.46 3.28 7.57
CA LEU A 105 -2.68 3.72 8.96
C LEU A 105 -1.63 4.75 9.38
N ILE A 106 -0.34 4.45 9.19
CA ILE A 106 0.76 5.37 9.52
C ILE A 106 0.55 6.71 8.80
N SER A 107 0.27 6.69 7.51
CA SER A 107 -0.04 7.89 6.73
C SER A 107 -1.24 8.67 7.28
N GLY A 108 -2.29 7.98 7.76
CA GLY A 108 -3.45 8.59 8.40
C GLY A 108 -3.14 9.24 9.75
N LEU A 109 -2.25 8.62 10.54
CA LEU A 109 -1.76 9.14 11.80
C LEU A 109 -0.88 10.38 11.58
N LEU A 110 0.08 10.32 10.65
CA LEU A 110 0.94 11.45 10.28
C LEU A 110 0.11 12.64 9.78
N ASN A 111 -0.93 12.39 8.98
CA ASN A 111 -1.86 13.44 8.56
C ASN A 111 -2.59 14.10 9.72
N THR A 112 -2.98 13.30 10.72
CA THR A 112 -3.68 13.82 11.90
C THR A 112 -2.73 14.62 12.79
N LEU A 113 -1.50 14.14 12.96
CA LEU A 113 -0.43 14.86 13.65
C LEU A 113 -0.11 16.19 12.96
N GLY A 114 0.10 16.19 11.64
CA GLY A 114 0.36 17.39 10.86
C GLY A 114 -0.76 18.42 10.92
N ARG A 115 -2.03 17.99 10.97
CA ARG A 115 -3.17 18.90 11.19
C ARG A 115 -3.19 19.48 12.61
N ARG A 116 -2.88 18.66 13.63
CA ARG A 116 -2.83 19.12 15.03
C ARG A 116 -1.69 20.12 15.27
N LEU A 117 -0.57 19.94 14.57
CA LEU A 117 0.58 20.84 14.63
C LEU A 117 0.47 22.03 13.67
N SER A 118 -0.65 22.17 12.94
CA SER A 118 -0.84 23.21 11.90
C SER A 118 0.24 23.24 10.81
N LEU A 119 0.97 22.13 10.61
CA LEU A 119 2.01 21.98 9.58
C LEU A 119 1.47 21.39 8.27
N SER A 120 0.29 20.78 8.30
CA SER A 120 -0.30 20.06 7.18
C SER A 120 -0.63 20.97 5.98
N ARG A 121 0.07 20.78 4.88
CA ARG A 121 -0.14 21.44 3.59
C ARG A 121 -0.70 20.47 2.54
N VAL A 122 -1.46 21.03 1.59
CA VAL A 122 -1.86 20.34 0.36
C VAL A 122 -1.31 21.14 -0.81
N PRO A 123 -0.40 20.56 -1.61
CA PRO A 123 0.12 21.26 -2.77
C PRO A 123 -1.00 21.52 -3.78
N GLY A 124 -0.87 22.63 -4.52
CA GLY A 124 -1.79 22.97 -5.60
C GLY A 124 -1.85 21.88 -6.69
N PRO A 125 -2.85 21.91 -7.59
CA PRO A 125 -3.09 20.83 -8.55
C PRO A 125 -1.88 20.48 -9.42
N TRP A 126 -1.15 21.49 -9.91
CA TRP A 126 0.03 21.29 -10.75
C TRP A 126 1.19 20.65 -9.97
N ALA A 127 1.53 21.21 -8.80
CA ALA A 127 2.56 20.63 -7.94
C ALA A 127 2.20 19.20 -7.50
N ALA A 128 0.94 18.94 -7.16
CA ALA A 128 0.48 17.59 -6.81
C ALA A 128 0.63 16.59 -7.96
N ARG A 129 0.43 17.01 -9.22
CA ARG A 129 0.68 16.15 -10.39
C ARG A 129 2.17 15.88 -10.55
N LEU A 130 3.02 16.91 -10.45
CA LEU A 130 4.47 16.76 -10.57
C LEU A 130 5.03 15.84 -9.48
N LEU A 131 4.62 16.02 -8.23
CA LEU A 131 5.00 15.15 -7.12
C LEU A 131 4.46 13.71 -7.28
N SER A 132 3.44 13.49 -8.11
CA SER A 132 2.91 12.15 -8.38
C SER A 132 3.70 11.42 -9.48
N VAL A 133 4.56 12.10 -10.23
CA VAL A 133 5.36 11.49 -11.31
C VAL A 133 6.25 10.35 -10.79
N PRO A 134 7.00 10.49 -9.67
CA PRO A 134 7.88 9.44 -9.17
C PRO A 134 7.20 8.08 -8.95
N LYS A 135 6.00 8.01 -8.36
CA LYS A 135 5.32 6.72 -8.19
C LYS A 135 4.94 6.04 -9.51
N TYR A 136 4.60 6.82 -10.54
CA TYR A 136 4.24 6.28 -11.86
C TYR A 136 5.48 5.90 -12.65
N LEU A 137 6.59 6.64 -12.51
CA LEU A 137 7.89 6.25 -13.06
C LEU A 137 8.38 4.95 -12.42
N ALA A 138 8.30 4.82 -11.09
CA ALA A 138 8.68 3.60 -10.40
C ALA A 138 7.80 2.41 -10.83
N LEU A 139 6.48 2.60 -10.93
CA LEU A 139 5.57 1.58 -11.47
C LEU A 139 5.94 1.20 -12.90
N GLY A 140 6.14 2.19 -13.77
CA GLY A 140 6.52 1.99 -15.17
C GLY A 140 7.84 1.26 -15.32
N PHE A 141 8.83 1.59 -14.47
CA PHE A 141 10.10 0.88 -14.40
C PHE A 141 9.90 -0.60 -14.07
N PHE A 142 9.18 -0.93 -12.98
CA PHE A 142 8.96 -2.33 -12.61
C PHE A 142 8.15 -3.10 -13.63
N VAL A 143 7.11 -2.48 -14.21
CA VAL A 143 6.33 -3.11 -15.28
C VAL A 143 7.19 -3.33 -16.52
N TYR A 144 8.00 -2.34 -16.92
CA TYR A 144 8.89 -2.46 -18.07
C TYR A 144 9.93 -3.57 -17.86
N THR A 145 10.64 -3.57 -16.72
CA THR A 145 11.65 -4.60 -16.44
C THR A 145 11.02 -5.99 -16.37
N VAL A 146 9.87 -6.11 -15.69
CA VAL A 146 9.23 -7.41 -15.49
C VAL A 146 8.52 -7.89 -16.73
N PHE A 147 7.97 -7.08 -17.64
CA PHE A 147 7.21 -7.57 -18.80
C PHE A 147 7.97 -7.53 -20.12
N ILE A 148 8.92 -6.60 -20.26
CA ILE A 148 9.66 -6.36 -21.51
C ILE A 148 11.16 -6.66 -21.32
N GLY A 149 11.75 -6.27 -20.19
CA GLY A 149 13.20 -6.33 -19.98
C GLY A 149 13.76 -7.72 -19.64
N MET A 150 12.92 -8.66 -19.20
CA MET A 150 13.31 -10.04 -18.88
C MET A 150 12.56 -11.00 -19.80
N ASP A 151 13.16 -12.14 -20.16
CA ASP A 151 12.43 -13.27 -20.74
C ASP A 151 11.86 -14.16 -19.63
N LEU A 152 11.12 -15.21 -20.01
CA LEU A 152 10.54 -16.14 -19.04
C LEU A 152 11.62 -16.95 -18.32
N ALA A 153 12.70 -17.34 -19.02
CA ALA A 153 13.81 -18.09 -18.44
C ALA A 153 14.51 -17.29 -17.32
N ALA A 154 14.80 -16.00 -17.54
CA ALA A 154 15.38 -15.14 -16.51
C ALA A 154 14.46 -14.94 -15.30
N ILE A 155 13.13 -14.97 -15.49
CA ILE A 155 12.17 -14.92 -14.39
C ILE A 155 12.22 -16.21 -13.56
N GLU A 156 12.27 -17.36 -14.22
CA GLU A 156 12.35 -18.65 -13.53
C GLU A 156 13.69 -18.80 -12.79
N GLU A 157 14.79 -18.38 -13.41
CA GLU A 157 16.11 -18.35 -12.78
C GLU A 157 16.13 -17.41 -11.57
N PHE A 158 15.57 -16.20 -11.68
CA PHE A 158 15.46 -15.30 -10.55
C PHE A 158 14.56 -15.87 -9.44
N ALA A 159 13.42 -16.46 -9.81
CA ALA A 159 12.47 -17.03 -8.86
C ALA A 159 13.09 -18.19 -8.07
N ALA A 160 13.87 -19.04 -8.74
CA ALA A 160 14.68 -20.11 -8.15
C ALA A 160 16.02 -19.62 -7.57
N GLY A 161 16.31 -18.32 -7.67
CA GLY A 161 17.56 -17.74 -7.21
C GLY A 161 17.60 -17.64 -5.68
N PRO A 162 18.79 -17.80 -5.06
CA PRO A 162 18.94 -17.73 -3.61
C PRO A 162 18.49 -16.37 -3.05
N TYR A 163 18.60 -15.29 -3.85
CA TYR A 163 18.15 -13.96 -3.46
C TYR A 163 16.64 -13.91 -3.19
N ASN A 164 15.83 -14.52 -4.08
CA ASN A 164 14.37 -14.48 -3.97
C ASN A 164 13.91 -15.26 -2.74
N TYR A 165 14.43 -16.48 -2.54
CA TYR A 165 14.11 -17.33 -1.39
C TYR A 165 14.27 -16.65 -0.02
N VAL A 166 15.26 -15.76 0.12
CA VAL A 166 15.54 -15.05 1.39
C VAL A 166 15.25 -13.55 1.31
N ALA A 167 14.46 -13.10 0.33
CA ALA A 167 14.20 -11.68 0.10
C ALA A 167 13.54 -11.01 1.33
N ASP A 168 12.63 -11.70 1.99
CA ASP A 168 11.99 -11.28 3.24
C ASP A 168 12.98 -11.19 4.41
N ALA A 169 13.87 -12.16 4.57
CA ALA A 169 14.88 -12.16 5.62
C ALA A 169 15.91 -11.05 5.41
N ARG A 170 16.28 -10.76 4.15
CA ARG A 170 17.11 -9.60 3.79
C ARG A 170 16.41 -8.28 4.10
N MET A 171 15.12 -8.17 3.78
CA MET A 171 14.31 -7.01 4.14
C MET A 171 14.28 -6.80 5.66
N LEU A 172 14.09 -7.87 6.44
CA LEU A 172 14.12 -7.79 7.91
C LEU A 172 15.48 -7.30 8.41
N ARG A 173 16.59 -7.87 7.91
CA ARG A 173 17.94 -7.44 8.28
C ARG A 173 18.18 -5.96 7.95
N PHE A 174 17.72 -5.49 6.79
CA PHE A 174 17.83 -4.09 6.40
C PHE A 174 17.18 -3.13 7.42
N PHE A 175 16.06 -3.52 8.02
CA PHE A 175 15.39 -2.73 9.07
C PHE A 175 15.96 -2.95 10.48
N GLN A 176 16.55 -4.11 10.78
CA GLN A 176 17.17 -4.39 12.08
C GLN A 176 18.55 -3.72 12.23
N SER A 177 19.31 -3.63 11.15
CA SER A 177 20.59 -2.92 11.10
C SER A 177 20.53 -1.75 10.11
N PRO A 178 19.71 -0.71 10.39
CA PRO A 178 19.52 0.38 9.45
C PRO A 178 20.80 1.20 9.32
N SER A 179 21.24 1.41 8.08
CA SER A 179 22.36 2.30 7.79
C SER A 179 22.01 3.77 8.11
N ARG A 180 23.02 4.64 8.24
CA ARG A 180 22.80 6.09 8.44
C ARG A 180 21.92 6.70 7.35
N THR A 181 22.12 6.28 6.09
CA THR A 181 21.30 6.74 4.96
C THR A 181 19.86 6.26 5.07
N THR A 182 19.64 5.02 5.52
CA THR A 182 18.29 4.47 5.79
C THR A 182 17.57 5.30 6.87
N LEU A 183 18.24 5.62 7.98
CA LEU A 183 17.66 6.42 9.06
C LEU A 183 17.29 7.83 8.60
N VAL A 184 18.19 8.49 7.85
CA VAL A 184 17.93 9.83 7.29
C VAL A 184 16.75 9.79 6.33
N ALA A 185 16.70 8.80 5.43
CA ALA A 185 15.59 8.65 4.49
C ALA A 185 14.26 8.41 5.21
N LEU A 186 14.24 7.53 6.23
CA LEU A 186 13.04 7.26 7.02
C LEU A 186 12.57 8.51 7.77
N ALA A 187 13.50 9.24 8.41
CA ALA A 187 13.19 10.49 9.09
C ALA A 187 12.62 11.54 8.11
N ALA A 188 13.22 11.69 6.93
CA ALA A 188 12.73 12.58 5.89
C ALA A 188 11.31 12.19 5.43
N LEU A 189 11.02 10.91 5.23
CA LEU A 189 9.69 10.43 4.88
C LEU A 189 8.65 10.70 5.97
N LEU A 190 9.02 10.56 7.25
CA LEU A 190 8.14 10.89 8.36
C LEU A 190 7.84 12.39 8.41
N VAL A 191 8.87 13.23 8.32
CA VAL A 191 8.71 14.70 8.29
C VAL A 191 7.85 15.11 7.10
N LEU A 192 8.18 14.66 5.89
CA LEU A 192 7.39 14.95 4.69
C LEU A 192 5.97 14.41 4.80
N GLY A 193 5.74 13.26 5.44
CA GLY A 193 4.41 12.72 5.68
C GLY A 193 3.56 13.54 6.67
N THR A 194 4.20 14.26 7.60
CA THR A 194 3.50 15.21 8.49
C THR A 194 3.19 16.55 7.81
N VAL A 195 4.11 17.05 6.98
CA VAL A 195 3.97 18.34 6.28
C VAL A 195 3.07 18.20 5.05
N LEU A 196 3.28 17.19 4.22
CA LEU A 196 2.51 16.93 3.01
C LEU A 196 1.54 15.78 3.24
N ARG A 197 0.24 16.07 3.13
CA ARG A 197 -0.79 15.06 3.43
C ARG A 197 -0.66 13.81 2.54
N SER A 198 -0.53 12.67 3.21
CA SER A 198 -0.40 11.33 2.62
C SER A 198 0.80 11.19 1.68
N PHE A 199 1.93 11.83 1.98
CA PHE A 199 3.10 11.91 1.09
C PHE A 199 3.47 10.58 0.44
N TRP A 200 3.73 9.53 1.23
CA TRP A 200 4.13 8.21 0.72
C TRP A 200 3.08 7.61 -0.23
N CYS A 201 1.85 7.47 0.25
CA CYS A 201 0.78 6.82 -0.50
C CYS A 201 0.36 7.60 -1.76
N ARG A 202 0.51 8.92 -1.76
CA ARG A 202 0.10 9.81 -2.85
C ARG A 202 1.20 10.05 -3.88
N TYR A 203 2.46 10.04 -3.50
CA TYR A 203 3.56 10.50 -4.37
C TYR A 203 4.64 9.47 -4.65
N LEU A 204 4.86 8.50 -3.75
CA LEU A 204 6.02 7.61 -3.84
C LEU A 204 5.66 6.13 -3.99
N CYS A 205 4.48 5.69 -3.53
CA CYS A 205 4.10 4.28 -3.53
C CYS A 205 3.72 3.74 -4.93
N PRO A 206 4.52 2.86 -5.55
CA PRO A 206 4.21 2.28 -6.87
C PRO A 206 3.01 1.32 -6.81
N TYR A 207 2.85 0.60 -5.69
CA TYR A 207 1.68 -0.24 -5.45
C TYR A 207 0.39 0.58 -5.41
N GLY A 208 0.46 1.74 -4.75
CA GLY A 208 -0.63 2.72 -4.75
C GLY A 208 -0.91 3.29 -6.15
N ALA A 209 0.09 3.41 -7.02
CA ALA A 209 -0.14 3.78 -8.41
C ALA A 209 -0.90 2.67 -9.16
N LEU A 210 -0.46 1.41 -9.05
CA LEU A 210 -1.08 0.25 -9.70
C LEU A 210 -2.56 0.12 -9.29
N LEU A 211 -2.85 0.04 -8.00
CA LEU A 211 -4.23 -0.08 -7.51
C LEU A 211 -5.07 1.15 -7.85
N GLY A 212 -4.44 2.33 -8.00
CA GLY A 212 -5.13 3.55 -8.41
C GLY A 212 -5.59 3.53 -9.85
N LEU A 213 -4.76 3.00 -10.75
CA LEU A 213 -5.14 2.80 -12.15
C LEU A 213 -6.29 1.79 -12.26
N LEU A 214 -6.20 0.67 -11.53
CA LEU A 214 -7.28 -0.32 -11.49
C LEU A 214 -8.58 0.23 -10.90
N SER A 215 -8.47 1.14 -9.92
CA SER A 215 -9.65 1.72 -9.24
C SER A 215 -10.55 2.57 -10.15
N TRP A 216 -10.08 2.98 -11.34
CA TRP A 216 -10.91 3.69 -12.31
C TRP A 216 -12.02 2.82 -12.89
N ALA A 217 -11.78 1.52 -13.05
CA ALA A 217 -12.80 0.57 -13.50
C ALA A 217 -13.83 0.25 -12.41
N SER A 218 -13.65 0.75 -11.19
CA SER A 218 -14.45 0.33 -10.05
C SER A 218 -15.87 0.91 -10.05
N PRO A 219 -16.91 0.08 -9.85
CA PRO A 219 -18.31 0.52 -9.85
C PRO A 219 -18.69 1.28 -8.58
N THR A 220 -17.95 1.09 -7.48
CA THR A 220 -18.25 1.67 -6.15
C THR A 220 -17.79 3.12 -5.99
N SER A 221 -17.91 3.92 -7.06
CA SER A 221 -17.63 5.35 -7.00
C SER A 221 -18.64 6.08 -6.14
N VAL A 222 -18.17 6.99 -5.30
CA VAL A 222 -19.04 7.92 -4.58
C VAL A 222 -19.65 8.88 -5.60
N HIS A 223 -20.99 8.98 -5.58
CA HIS A 223 -21.77 9.92 -6.38
C HIS A 223 -22.34 10.99 -5.46
N ARG A 224 -22.16 12.25 -5.85
CA ARG A 224 -22.74 13.42 -5.21
C ARG A 224 -23.96 13.81 -6.00
N ASP A 225 -25.10 13.89 -5.32
CA ASP A 225 -26.31 14.45 -5.90
C ASP A 225 -26.24 15.99 -5.90
N PRO A 226 -26.29 16.65 -7.06
CA PRO A 226 -26.28 18.10 -7.14
C PRO A 226 -27.52 18.76 -6.53
N ALA A 227 -28.68 18.08 -6.51
CA ALA A 227 -29.92 18.64 -5.99
C ALA A 227 -29.92 18.82 -4.46
N THR A 228 -29.27 17.90 -3.73
CA THR A 228 -29.19 17.92 -2.26
C THR A 228 -27.93 18.62 -1.72
N CYS A 229 -27.00 19.03 -2.59
CA CYS A 229 -25.71 19.57 -2.18
C CYS A 229 -25.77 21.07 -1.86
N VAL A 230 -25.52 21.42 -0.60
CA VAL A 230 -25.43 22.82 -0.12
C VAL A 230 -24.02 23.44 -0.21
N GLN A 231 -23.11 22.83 -0.96
CA GLN A 231 -21.72 23.31 -1.16
C GLN A 231 -20.92 23.60 0.13
N CYS A 232 -21.24 22.94 1.26
CA CYS A 232 -20.59 23.21 2.56
C CYS A 232 -19.11 22.77 2.66
N GLY A 233 -18.60 22.01 1.68
CA GLY A 233 -17.23 21.50 1.61
C GLY A 233 -16.84 20.46 2.67
N ARG A 234 -17.80 19.90 3.43
CA ARG A 234 -17.54 18.87 4.45
C ARG A 234 -16.91 17.61 3.85
N CYS A 235 -17.39 17.16 2.69
CA CYS A 235 -16.86 15.99 1.97
C CYS A 235 -15.37 16.16 1.60
N THR A 236 -14.98 17.33 1.08
CA THR A 236 -13.59 17.67 0.73
C THR A 236 -12.70 17.70 1.98
N ARG A 237 -13.19 18.25 3.10
CA ARG A 237 -12.44 18.30 4.37
C ARG A 237 -12.28 16.93 5.02
N ALA A 238 -13.28 16.05 4.89
CA ALA A 238 -13.26 14.70 5.44
C ALA A 238 -12.37 13.73 4.62
N CYS A 239 -12.13 14.02 3.34
CA CYS A 239 -11.40 13.13 2.44
C CYS A 239 -9.92 12.98 2.84
N PRO A 240 -9.46 11.78 3.25
CA PRO A 240 -8.05 11.54 3.57
C PRO A 240 -7.13 11.62 2.35
N GLY A 241 -7.68 11.41 1.14
CA GLY A 241 -6.97 11.54 -0.13
C GLY A 241 -6.81 12.99 -0.61
N CYS A 242 -7.33 13.98 0.14
CA CYS A 242 -7.32 15.40 -0.24
C CYS A 242 -7.96 15.65 -1.62
N ILE A 243 -9.01 14.88 -1.95
CA ILE A 243 -9.78 15.02 -3.18
C ILE A 243 -10.79 16.15 -2.99
N ARG A 244 -10.91 17.02 -4.00
CA ARG A 244 -11.98 18.03 -4.06
C ARG A 244 -13.30 17.38 -4.47
N VAL A 245 -13.90 16.65 -3.54
CA VAL A 245 -15.14 15.88 -3.75
C VAL A 245 -16.29 16.80 -4.14
N GLN A 246 -16.33 18.02 -3.60
CA GLN A 246 -17.39 18.99 -3.88
C GLN A 246 -17.44 19.44 -5.36
N ASP A 247 -16.33 19.36 -6.09
CA ASP A 247 -16.21 19.83 -7.48
C ASP A 247 -16.56 18.71 -8.48
N MET A 248 -16.94 17.52 -8.00
CA MET A 248 -17.20 16.34 -8.82
C MET A 248 -18.59 15.78 -8.53
N GLU A 249 -19.32 15.37 -9.57
CA GLU A 249 -20.54 14.58 -9.42
C GLU A 249 -20.20 13.13 -9.12
N ARG A 250 -19.29 12.55 -9.91
CA ARG A 250 -18.74 11.22 -9.68
C ARG A 250 -17.27 11.33 -9.29
N VAL A 251 -16.89 10.79 -8.13
CA VAL A 251 -15.50 10.88 -7.64
C VAL A 251 -14.61 9.91 -8.44
N LEU A 252 -14.12 10.33 -9.60
CA LEU A 252 -13.18 9.57 -10.45
C LEU A 252 -11.75 10.06 -10.21
N SER A 253 -11.20 9.70 -9.05
CA SER A 253 -9.81 9.99 -8.71
C SER A 253 -9.05 8.71 -8.39
N PRO A 254 -7.83 8.52 -8.92
CA PRO A 254 -6.99 7.38 -8.56
C PRO A 254 -6.56 7.46 -7.09
N GLU A 255 -6.72 8.59 -6.39
CA GLU A 255 -6.39 8.72 -4.97
C GLU A 255 -7.55 8.34 -4.03
N CYS A 256 -8.69 7.90 -4.58
CA CYS A 256 -9.86 7.54 -3.79
C CYS A 256 -9.65 6.20 -3.08
N LEU A 257 -9.61 6.23 -1.75
CA LEU A 257 -9.42 5.05 -0.88
C LEU A 257 -10.67 4.18 -0.71
N GLY A 258 -11.84 4.58 -1.22
CA GLY A 258 -13.09 3.83 -0.96
C GLY A 258 -13.50 3.82 0.53
N CYS A 259 -13.09 4.83 1.30
CA CYS A 259 -13.26 4.86 2.77
C CYS A 259 -14.64 5.33 3.27
N MET A 260 -15.55 5.73 2.36
CA MET A 260 -16.92 6.20 2.67
C MET A 260 -17.04 7.33 3.71
N ARG A 261 -15.97 8.06 4.04
CA ARG A 261 -16.01 9.20 4.98
C ARG A 261 -16.68 10.45 4.42
N CYS A 262 -16.91 10.49 3.11
CA CYS A 262 -17.45 11.64 2.39
C CYS A 262 -18.92 11.48 1.98
N GLN A 263 -19.51 10.32 2.27
CA GLN A 263 -20.97 10.15 2.29
C GLN A 263 -21.52 10.88 3.53
#